data_AF-A0A5R9B9C0-F1
#
_entry.id   AF-A0A5R9B9C0-F1
#
_cell.length_a   1.000
_cell.length_b   1.000
_cell.length_c   1.000
_cell.angle_alpha   90.00
_cell.angle_beta   90.00
_cell.angle_gamma   90.00
#
_symmetry.space_group_name_H-M   'P 1'
#
loop_
_entity.id
_entity.type
_entity.pdbx_description
1 polymer ?
#
loop_
_entity_poly.entity_id
_entity_poly.type
_entity_poly.pdbx_seq_one_letter_code
_entity_poly.pdbx_strand_id
1 'polypeptide(L)'
;MAVSLHGLRWKIAAAALVSRTTRRAGRFPLTAWAIRRAAERLQPRNQDATGTYRGIAADLLTRTLPAETTGEGIVYDSIAGLIPGQPAEPPNPGELSTRATHTPTAGNYLAAAAALRKPYVSDLNAAVTHYEKAFTANPKDLRAVEGALTIGARTHYDWPRIWALVETLVPKRGPLRAHTELWANVAGIFTQTPSDQAVLRAKAALEDHQEQLPSLHQLLLEAIAARLQFLGEFAVGFRLREAAARNRITELSGIPLESGIWLKHLMGAYAYLEDQQQLRGTAQKPPVDRTDPRTRIQAQKLQADAALMTGDAAPLRAHATVRRNLLPLNGEGTMSQLIDGKRVAVVGPSSGDGLGELIESYDVVVRTRHAPAGSAHDAGVRTDIAYYAGRDLLRDFAEVNAAAEAGAFQLAVTRPFFVEAPSLKQWPTWLRPARFEHGLYFRGAPMGLQRILYDLLQFQPAEIAVFNADLYAGQTFAASGYRASYTGFGPNNQTNDVVVMHDLAYEFRWTTLLNQAGLITAHGTTAEVLSLSENAYLRRLESGPLAFRQSV
;
A
#
# COMPACT_ATOMS: atom_id res chain seq x y z
N MET A 1 -4.98 -0.55 7.86
CA MET A 1 -5.47 0.51 8.75
C MET A 1 -4.33 0.81 9.69
N ALA A 2 -3.70 1.97 9.53
CA ALA A 2 -2.73 2.45 10.50
C ALA A 2 -3.52 3.18 11.59
N VAL A 3 -4.05 2.43 12.56
CA VAL A 3 -4.51 3.06 13.80
C VAL A 3 -3.24 3.53 14.50
N SER A 4 -3.13 4.83 14.75
CA SER A 4 -2.04 5.45 15.50
C SER A 4 -2.30 5.28 17.00
N LEU A 5 -1.25 5.00 17.79
CA LEU A 5 -1.37 4.22 19.02
C LEU A 5 -0.82 4.93 20.27
N HIS A 6 -0.93 6.26 20.34
CA HIS A 6 -0.55 6.99 21.55
C HIS A 6 -1.25 6.41 22.79
N GLY A 7 -0.46 5.79 23.68
CA GLY A 7 -0.95 5.14 24.91
C GLY A 7 -1.54 3.72 24.75
N LEU A 8 -1.40 3.07 23.59
CA LEU A 8 -1.94 1.72 23.33
C LEU A 8 -0.91 0.59 23.36
N ARG A 9 0.39 0.88 23.52
CA ARG A 9 1.45 -0.14 23.65
C ARG A 9 1.06 -1.28 24.61
N TRP A 10 0.60 -0.93 25.80
CA TRP A 10 0.14 -1.89 26.80
C TRP A 10 -1.15 -2.61 26.40
N LYS A 11 -2.05 -1.97 25.64
CA LYS A 11 -3.27 -2.62 25.14
C LYS A 11 -2.96 -3.62 24.03
N ILE A 12 -1.99 -3.35 23.16
CA ILE A 12 -1.52 -4.30 22.15
C ILE A 12 -0.85 -5.49 22.81
N ALA A 13 0.07 -5.24 23.76
CA ALA A 13 0.70 -6.32 24.52
C ALA A 13 -0.32 -7.16 25.28
N ALA A 14 -1.32 -6.53 25.92
CA ALA A 14 -2.40 -7.22 26.61
C ALA A 14 -3.28 -8.03 25.63
N ALA A 15 -3.66 -7.45 24.49
CA ALA A 15 -4.42 -8.15 23.45
C ALA A 15 -3.64 -9.34 22.91
N ALA A 16 -2.33 -9.21 22.67
CA ALA A 16 -1.47 -10.30 22.22
C ALA A 16 -1.40 -11.43 23.26
N LEU A 17 -1.28 -11.09 24.55
CA LEU A 17 -1.29 -12.06 25.63
C LEU A 17 -2.63 -12.79 25.72
N VAL A 18 -3.75 -12.04 25.71
CA VAL A 18 -5.12 -12.59 25.71
C VAL A 18 -5.37 -13.47 24.50
N SER A 19 -4.96 -13.06 23.31
CA SER A 19 -5.12 -13.84 22.09
C SER A 19 -4.35 -15.15 22.17
N ARG A 20 -3.10 -15.10 22.65
CA ARG A 20 -2.25 -16.29 22.82
C ARG A 20 -2.80 -17.26 23.85
N THR A 21 -3.29 -16.77 25.00
CA THR A 21 -3.87 -17.63 26.05
C THR A 21 -5.19 -18.23 25.59
N THR A 22 -6.08 -17.40 25.04
CA THR A 22 -7.39 -17.82 24.52
C THR A 22 -7.24 -18.84 23.39
N ARG A 23 -6.28 -18.67 22.48
CA ARG A 23 -6.02 -19.63 21.39
C ARG A 23 -5.51 -20.98 21.89
N ARG A 24 -4.63 -20.99 22.90
CA ARG A 24 -4.18 -22.23 23.53
C ARG A 24 -5.34 -22.97 24.20
N ALA A 25 -6.20 -22.24 24.90
CA ALA A 25 -7.40 -22.80 25.51
C ALA A 25 -8.42 -23.26 24.45
N GLY A 26 -8.60 -22.51 23.37
CA GLY A 26 -9.55 -22.81 22.28
C GLY A 26 -9.22 -24.05 21.45
N ARG A 27 -8.11 -24.76 21.75
CA ARG A 27 -7.83 -26.08 21.19
C ARG A 27 -8.70 -27.18 21.80
N PHE A 28 -9.27 -26.94 22.98
CA PHE A 28 -10.20 -27.88 23.60
C PHE A 28 -11.65 -27.55 23.20
N PRO A 29 -12.49 -28.55 22.85
CA PRO A 29 -13.83 -28.30 22.33
C PRO A 29 -14.74 -27.46 23.24
N LEU A 30 -14.71 -27.71 24.55
CA LEU A 30 -15.55 -26.99 25.53
C LEU A 30 -15.20 -25.50 25.63
N THR A 31 -13.91 -25.18 25.67
CA THR A 31 -13.42 -23.80 25.71
C THR A 31 -13.64 -23.11 24.37
N ALA A 32 -13.45 -23.79 23.24
CA ALA A 32 -13.79 -23.24 21.91
C ALA A 32 -15.27 -22.85 21.83
N TRP A 33 -16.16 -23.71 22.31
CA TRP A 33 -17.59 -23.42 22.40
C TRP A 33 -17.87 -22.20 23.31
N ALA A 34 -17.23 -22.13 24.48
CA ALA A 34 -17.42 -21.01 25.40
C ALA A 34 -16.93 -19.67 24.80
N ILE A 35 -15.78 -19.68 24.12
CA ILE A 35 -15.24 -18.51 23.42
C ILE A 35 -16.19 -18.07 22.30
N ARG A 36 -16.71 -19.02 21.51
CA ARG A 36 -17.68 -18.74 20.44
C ARG A 36 -18.95 -18.09 20.99
N ARG A 37 -19.52 -18.63 22.08
CA ARG A 37 -20.67 -18.03 22.78
C ARG A 37 -20.38 -16.64 23.34
N ALA A 38 -19.19 -16.41 23.86
CA ALA A 38 -18.78 -15.10 24.35
C ALA A 38 -18.67 -14.08 23.20
N ALA A 39 -18.07 -14.48 22.07
CA ALA A 39 -17.98 -13.66 20.87
C ALA A 39 -19.37 -13.31 20.32
N GLU A 40 -20.27 -14.29 20.18
CA GLU A 40 -21.67 -14.09 19.75
C GLU A 40 -22.42 -13.09 20.65
N ARG A 41 -22.22 -13.16 21.97
CA ARG A 41 -22.85 -12.24 22.93
C ARG A 41 -22.29 -10.82 22.87
N LEU A 42 -21.02 -10.67 22.51
CA LEU A 42 -20.36 -9.38 22.37
C LEU A 42 -20.62 -8.73 21.01
N GLN A 43 -21.02 -9.51 20.00
CA GLN A 43 -21.31 -8.99 18.67
C GLN A 43 -22.44 -7.94 18.73
N PRO A 44 -22.20 -6.68 18.32
CA PRO A 44 -23.23 -5.65 18.37
C PRO A 44 -24.36 -5.98 17.39
N ARG A 45 -25.61 -5.83 17.83
CA ARG A 45 -26.79 -5.96 16.95
C ARG A 45 -26.94 -4.67 16.14
N ASN A 46 -27.14 -4.78 14.83
CA ASN A 46 -27.43 -3.67 13.92
C ASN A 46 -26.33 -2.59 13.81
N GLN A 47 -25.10 -2.89 14.21
CA GLN A 47 -23.93 -2.02 14.02
C GLN A 47 -22.77 -2.82 13.46
N ASP A 48 -21.88 -2.15 12.75
CA ASP A 48 -20.63 -2.77 12.34
C ASP A 48 -19.79 -3.14 13.58
N ALA A 49 -19.29 -4.38 13.61
CA ALA A 49 -18.47 -4.92 14.70
C ALA A 49 -17.26 -4.03 14.97
N THR A 50 -16.69 -3.47 13.91
CA THR A 50 -15.48 -2.66 13.99
C THR A 50 -15.72 -1.28 14.63
N GLY A 51 -16.98 -0.85 14.79
CA GLY A 51 -17.37 0.45 15.34
C GLY A 51 -17.46 0.52 16.86
N THR A 52 -17.34 -0.60 17.57
CA THR A 52 -17.56 -0.65 19.03
C THR A 52 -16.50 -1.49 19.75
N TYR A 53 -16.21 -1.17 21.01
CA TYR A 53 -15.31 -1.99 21.83
C TYR A 53 -15.79 -3.44 21.96
N ARG A 54 -17.12 -3.65 22.02
CA ARG A 54 -17.70 -5.00 22.10
C ARG A 54 -17.47 -5.78 20.81
N GLY A 55 -17.69 -5.17 19.65
CA GLY A 55 -17.44 -5.84 18.37
C GLY A 55 -15.97 -6.07 18.08
N ILE A 56 -15.07 -5.17 18.50
CA ILE A 56 -13.61 -5.41 18.46
C ILE A 56 -13.23 -6.60 19.34
N ALA A 57 -13.79 -6.70 20.56
CA ALA A 57 -13.54 -7.83 21.44
C ALA A 57 -14.12 -9.14 20.87
N ALA A 58 -15.32 -9.10 20.27
CA ALA A 58 -15.93 -10.25 19.61
C ALA A 58 -15.09 -10.76 18.43
N ASP A 59 -14.60 -9.85 17.58
CA ASP A 59 -13.70 -10.15 16.46
C ASP A 59 -12.38 -10.73 16.97
N LEU A 60 -11.78 -10.15 18.02
CA LEU A 60 -10.55 -10.68 18.64
C LEU A 60 -10.76 -12.12 19.13
N LEU A 61 -11.83 -12.38 19.89
CA LEU A 61 -12.16 -13.73 20.36
C LEU A 61 -12.39 -14.70 19.20
N THR A 62 -13.13 -14.26 18.17
CA THR A 62 -13.40 -15.09 16.99
C THR A 62 -12.11 -15.51 16.29
N ARG A 63 -11.13 -14.60 16.15
CA ARG A 63 -9.80 -14.89 15.57
C ARG A 63 -8.90 -15.78 16.43
N THR A 64 -9.23 -15.97 17.69
CA THR A 64 -8.50 -16.91 18.56
C THR A 64 -8.98 -18.34 18.44
N LEU A 65 -10.18 -18.55 17.89
CA LEU A 65 -10.67 -19.89 17.58
C LEU A 65 -9.86 -20.49 16.42
N PRO A 66 -9.67 -21.82 16.40
CA PRO A 66 -9.09 -22.49 15.24
C PRO A 66 -9.87 -22.13 13.98
N ALA A 67 -9.16 -21.63 12.95
CA ALA A 67 -9.79 -21.36 11.67
C ALA A 67 -10.27 -22.68 11.05
N GLU A 68 -11.53 -22.73 10.63
CA GLU A 68 -12.05 -23.81 9.79
C GLU A 68 -11.46 -23.60 8.38
N THR A 69 -10.27 -24.17 8.13
CA THR A 69 -9.55 -24.04 6.85
C THR A 69 -10.10 -24.98 5.76
N THR A 70 -11.33 -25.45 5.89
CA THR A 70 -11.95 -26.42 4.97
C THR A 70 -12.69 -25.75 3.81
N GLY A 71 -12.67 -24.41 3.73
CA GLY A 71 -13.35 -23.69 2.65
C GLY A 71 -12.68 -23.92 1.29
N GLU A 72 -13.45 -24.40 0.32
CA GLU A 72 -13.07 -24.38 -1.10
C GLU A 72 -13.06 -22.93 -1.59
N GLY A 73 -11.90 -22.44 -2.05
CA GLY A 73 -11.78 -21.10 -2.63
C GLY A 73 -10.46 -20.37 -2.34
N ILE A 74 -10.42 -19.11 -2.75
CA ILE A 74 -9.26 -18.22 -2.63
C ILE A 74 -9.71 -16.94 -1.92
N VAL A 75 -8.97 -16.51 -0.90
CA VAL A 75 -9.18 -15.23 -0.22
C VAL A 75 -7.91 -14.39 -0.24
N TYR A 76 -8.07 -13.06 -0.21
CA TYR A 76 -6.94 -12.15 -0.14
C TYR A 76 -6.54 -11.84 1.31
N ASP A 77 -5.27 -12.02 1.61
CA ASP A 77 -4.61 -11.52 2.81
C ASP A 77 -3.62 -10.39 2.46
N SER A 78 -3.67 -9.29 3.20
CA SER A 78 -2.84 -8.11 2.92
C SER A 78 -1.32 -8.31 3.08
N ILE A 79 -0.87 -9.45 3.64
CA ILE A 79 0.54 -9.81 3.83
C ILE A 79 0.85 -11.12 3.11
N ALA A 80 0.07 -12.17 3.39
CA ALA A 80 0.27 -13.49 2.79
C ALA A 80 -0.19 -13.58 1.33
N GLY A 81 -0.91 -12.57 0.83
CA GLY A 81 -1.57 -12.55 -0.47
C GLY A 81 -2.66 -13.60 -0.58
N LEU A 82 -2.69 -14.32 -1.70
CA LEU A 82 -3.72 -15.32 -1.96
C LEU A 82 -3.49 -16.58 -1.13
N ILE A 83 -4.49 -16.91 -0.30
CA ILE A 83 -4.52 -18.08 0.56
C ILE A 83 -5.80 -18.88 0.35
N PRO A 84 -5.79 -20.21 0.61
CA PRO A 84 -7.02 -21.00 0.60
C PRO A 84 -8.01 -20.45 1.63
N GLY A 85 -9.28 -20.39 1.26
CA GLY A 85 -10.36 -19.98 2.16
C GLY A 85 -11.66 -19.75 1.42
N GLN A 86 -12.76 -19.79 2.17
CA GLN A 86 -14.08 -19.47 1.63
C GLN A 86 -14.19 -17.96 1.39
N PRO A 87 -14.43 -17.50 0.14
CA PRO A 87 -14.68 -16.09 -0.13
C PRO A 87 -15.89 -15.61 0.68
N ALA A 88 -15.74 -14.50 1.38
CA ALA A 88 -16.89 -13.83 1.97
C ALA A 88 -17.73 -13.21 0.86
N GLU A 89 -19.05 -13.23 1.02
CA GLU A 89 -19.94 -12.49 0.11
C GLU A 89 -19.53 -11.00 0.14
N PRO A 90 -19.19 -10.41 -1.02
CA PRO A 90 -18.75 -9.03 -1.06
C PRO A 90 -19.92 -8.13 -0.63
N PRO A 91 -19.72 -7.21 0.33
CA PRO A 91 -20.80 -6.38 0.80
C PRO A 91 -21.31 -5.49 -0.32
N ASN A 92 -22.64 -5.38 -0.46
CA ASN A 92 -23.29 -4.50 -1.42
C ASN A 92 -23.11 -3.02 -0.97
N PRO A 93 -22.36 -2.18 -1.73
CA PRO A 93 -22.13 -0.79 -1.34
C PRO A 93 -23.42 0.03 -1.22
N GLY A 94 -24.43 -0.26 -2.06
CA GLY A 94 -25.71 0.43 -2.04
C GLY A 94 -26.54 0.12 -0.78
N GLU A 95 -26.59 -1.15 -0.36
CA GLU A 95 -27.26 -1.56 0.88
C GLU A 95 -26.57 -0.96 2.11
N LEU A 96 -25.23 -0.97 2.14
CA LEU A 96 -24.47 -0.36 3.23
C LEU A 96 -24.71 1.15 3.32
N SER A 97 -24.77 1.85 2.18
CA SER A 97 -25.04 3.29 2.12
C SER A 97 -26.48 3.62 2.58
N THR A 98 -27.45 2.82 2.14
CA THR A 98 -28.84 2.88 2.60
C THR A 98 -28.92 2.66 4.10
N ARG A 99 -28.27 1.62 4.64
CA ARG A 99 -28.21 1.34 6.07
C ARG A 99 -27.58 2.48 6.86
N ALA A 100 -26.51 3.08 6.36
CA ALA A 100 -25.85 4.21 7.00
C ALA A 100 -26.72 5.48 7.01
N THR A 101 -27.64 5.61 6.06
CA THR A 101 -28.63 6.71 6.04
C THR A 101 -29.76 6.47 7.03
N HIS A 102 -30.29 5.25 7.11
CA HIS A 102 -31.37 4.90 8.04
C HIS A 102 -30.92 4.81 9.50
N THR A 103 -29.68 4.35 9.73
CA THR A 103 -29.08 4.18 11.06
C THR A 103 -27.72 4.86 11.09
N PRO A 104 -27.67 6.20 11.28
CA PRO A 104 -26.48 7.03 11.07
C PRO A 104 -25.48 6.92 12.23
N THR A 105 -24.81 5.77 12.32
CA THR A 105 -23.70 5.54 13.27
C THR A 105 -22.36 5.67 12.55
N ALA A 106 -21.31 6.06 13.28
CA ALA A 106 -19.95 6.10 12.75
C ALA A 106 -19.54 4.76 12.11
N GLY A 107 -19.87 3.63 12.74
CA GLY A 107 -19.59 2.29 12.21
C GLY A 107 -20.28 2.00 10.87
N ASN A 108 -21.57 2.36 10.73
CA ASN A 108 -22.29 2.16 9.47
C ASN A 108 -21.74 3.04 8.34
N TYR A 109 -21.41 4.30 8.65
CA TYR A 109 -20.76 5.18 7.68
C TYR A 109 -19.38 4.66 7.26
N LEU A 110 -18.57 4.16 8.19
CA LEU A 110 -17.28 3.55 7.86
C LEU A 110 -17.40 2.30 6.99
N ALA A 111 -18.39 1.44 7.27
CA ALA A 111 -18.65 0.26 6.45
C ALA A 111 -19.02 0.65 5.01
N ALA A 112 -19.93 1.62 4.84
CA ALA A 112 -20.31 2.15 3.53
C ALA A 112 -19.09 2.75 2.80
N ALA A 113 -18.34 3.64 3.47
CA ALA A 113 -17.15 4.26 2.92
C ALA A 113 -16.09 3.22 2.49
N ALA A 114 -15.87 2.20 3.32
CA ALA A 114 -14.92 1.13 3.05
C ALA A 114 -15.31 0.26 1.84
N ALA A 115 -16.61 0.03 1.61
CA ALA A 115 -17.09 -0.68 0.43
C ALA A 115 -17.00 0.17 -0.84
N LEU A 116 -17.38 1.45 -0.76
CA LEU A 116 -17.37 2.40 -1.89
C LEU A 116 -15.95 2.70 -2.38
N ARG A 117 -14.96 2.79 -1.47
CA ARG A 117 -13.57 3.09 -1.84
C ARG A 117 -12.82 1.92 -2.49
N LYS A 118 -13.38 0.71 -2.50
CA LYS A 118 -12.69 -0.46 -3.04
C LYS A 118 -12.32 -0.21 -4.50
N PRO A 119 -11.13 -0.62 -4.99
CA PRO A 119 -10.68 -0.25 -6.34
C PRO A 119 -11.60 -0.70 -7.49
N TYR A 120 -12.41 -1.74 -7.27
CA TYR A 120 -13.39 -2.24 -8.24
C TYR A 120 -14.80 -1.62 -8.09
N VAL A 121 -15.01 -0.76 -7.10
CA VAL A 121 -16.21 0.09 -6.97
C VAL A 121 -15.85 1.53 -7.33
N SER A 122 -14.78 2.05 -6.71
CA SER A 122 -14.14 3.33 -7.02
C SER A 122 -15.06 4.57 -6.93
N ASP A 123 -16.14 4.51 -6.13
CA ASP A 123 -16.96 5.68 -5.82
C ASP A 123 -16.33 6.46 -4.65
N LEU A 124 -15.25 7.17 -4.98
CA LEU A 124 -14.45 7.89 -4.01
C LEU A 124 -15.19 9.11 -3.44
N ASN A 125 -16.09 9.73 -4.21
CA ASN A 125 -16.86 10.90 -3.78
C ASN A 125 -17.90 10.53 -2.70
N ALA A 126 -18.64 9.44 -2.90
CA ALA A 126 -19.51 8.93 -1.85
C ALA A 126 -18.71 8.43 -0.65
N ALA A 127 -17.56 7.77 -0.89
CA ALA A 127 -16.72 7.27 0.19
C ALA A 127 -16.19 8.39 1.11
N VAL A 128 -15.67 9.50 0.57
CA VAL A 128 -15.20 10.62 1.42
C VAL A 128 -16.34 11.25 2.21
N THR A 129 -17.51 11.42 1.60
CA THR A 129 -18.70 11.95 2.27
C THR A 129 -19.09 11.09 3.47
N HIS A 130 -19.04 9.75 3.32
CA HIS A 130 -19.30 8.84 4.42
C HIS A 130 -18.19 8.87 5.50
N TYR A 131 -16.92 8.99 5.12
CA TYR A 131 -15.83 9.15 6.10
C TYR A 131 -16.01 10.41 6.97
N GLU A 132 -16.40 11.53 6.38
CA GLU A 132 -16.63 12.76 7.12
C GLU A 132 -17.88 12.69 7.99
N LYS A 133 -18.97 12.08 7.51
CA LYS A 133 -20.14 11.79 8.35
C LYS A 133 -19.79 10.87 9.52
N ALA A 134 -18.92 9.88 9.30
CA ALA A 134 -18.40 9.04 10.38
C ALA A 134 -17.59 9.84 11.40
N PHE A 135 -16.76 10.78 10.93
CA PHE A 135 -16.00 11.68 11.79
C PHE A 135 -16.92 12.59 12.61
N THR A 136 -17.93 13.21 12.00
CA THR A 136 -18.92 14.02 12.71
C THR A 136 -19.64 13.22 13.79
N ALA A 137 -20.01 11.97 13.49
CA ALA A 137 -20.65 11.08 14.46
C ALA A 137 -19.70 10.62 15.59
N ASN A 138 -18.41 10.47 15.31
CA ASN A 138 -17.39 10.14 16.31
C ASN A 138 -16.01 10.72 15.92
N PRO A 139 -15.66 11.93 16.40
CA PRO A 139 -14.39 12.58 16.04
C PRO A 139 -13.14 11.84 16.53
N LYS A 140 -13.31 10.84 17.40
CA LYS A 140 -12.21 10.02 17.93
C LYS A 140 -11.92 8.79 17.08
N ASP A 141 -12.73 8.51 16.05
CA ASP A 141 -12.49 7.36 15.16
C ASP A 141 -11.40 7.69 14.14
N LEU A 142 -10.19 7.20 14.40
CA LEU A 142 -9.03 7.45 13.55
C LEU A 142 -9.19 6.91 12.12
N ARG A 143 -10.07 5.94 11.90
CA ARG A 143 -10.35 5.42 10.54
C ARG A 143 -11.13 6.43 9.71
N ALA A 144 -11.96 7.24 10.36
CA ALA A 144 -12.68 8.33 9.70
C ALA A 144 -11.69 9.41 9.25
N VAL A 145 -10.74 9.78 10.12
CA VAL A 145 -9.67 10.74 9.79
C VAL A 145 -8.75 10.21 8.68
N GLU A 146 -8.26 8.96 8.79
CA GLU A 146 -7.42 8.32 7.76
C GLU A 146 -8.14 8.28 6.41
N GLY A 147 -9.42 7.88 6.42
CA GLY A 147 -10.26 7.79 5.23
C GLY A 147 -10.53 9.15 4.60
N ALA A 148 -10.88 10.17 5.39
CA ALA A 148 -11.11 11.52 4.89
C ALA A 148 -9.84 12.16 4.32
N LEU A 149 -8.69 12.00 5.00
CA LEU A 149 -7.40 12.44 4.48
C LEU A 149 -7.07 11.76 3.13
N THR A 150 -7.09 10.42 3.13
CA THR A 150 -6.66 9.63 1.97
C THR A 150 -7.60 9.82 0.78
N ILE A 151 -8.92 9.79 1.01
CA ILE A 151 -9.89 9.91 -0.08
C ILE A 151 -10.13 11.37 -0.46
N GLY A 152 -10.17 12.30 0.49
CA GLY A 152 -10.32 13.73 0.22
C GLY A 152 -9.19 14.30 -0.64
N ALA A 153 -7.94 13.88 -0.39
CA ALA A 153 -6.81 14.22 -1.24
C ALA A 153 -6.88 13.61 -2.66
N ARG A 154 -7.78 12.65 -2.91
CA ARG A 154 -7.99 12.02 -4.24
C ARG A 154 -9.26 12.52 -4.93
N THR A 155 -10.16 13.20 -4.22
CA THR A 155 -11.46 13.64 -4.72
C THR A 155 -11.56 15.15 -4.77
N HIS A 156 -12.01 15.81 -3.70
CA HIS A 156 -12.29 17.24 -3.69
C HIS A 156 -11.01 18.09 -3.55
N TYR A 157 -9.92 17.52 -3.04
CA TYR A 157 -8.62 18.21 -2.92
C TYR A 157 -8.71 19.54 -2.13
N ASP A 158 -9.59 19.58 -1.13
CA ASP A 158 -9.87 20.75 -0.27
C ASP A 158 -9.08 20.59 1.02
N TRP A 159 -7.93 21.26 1.06
CA TRP A 159 -6.99 21.17 2.18
C TRP A 159 -7.49 21.81 3.46
N PRO A 160 -8.19 22.97 3.43
CA PRO A 160 -8.86 23.50 4.61
C PRO A 160 -9.83 22.50 5.24
N ARG A 161 -10.65 21.86 4.40
CA ARG A 161 -11.60 20.82 4.84
C ARG A 161 -10.89 19.62 5.44
N ILE A 162 -9.84 19.11 4.81
CA ILE A 162 -9.04 17.98 5.36
C ILE A 162 -8.42 18.38 6.71
N TRP A 163 -7.87 19.59 6.82
CA TRP A 163 -7.22 20.07 8.03
C TRP A 163 -8.18 20.15 9.22
N ALA A 164 -9.42 20.59 9.02
CA ALA A 164 -10.43 20.66 10.08
C ALA A 164 -10.68 19.30 10.77
N LEU A 165 -10.44 18.18 10.08
CA LEU A 165 -10.51 16.84 10.67
C LEU A 165 -9.20 16.46 11.35
N VAL A 166 -8.08 16.66 10.64
CA VAL A 166 -6.74 16.29 11.09
C VAL A 166 -6.29 17.07 12.32
N GLU A 167 -6.67 18.35 12.45
CA GLU A 167 -6.25 19.22 13.55
C GLU A 167 -6.73 18.72 14.91
N THR A 168 -7.77 17.88 14.94
CA THR A 168 -8.24 17.23 16.18
C THR A 168 -7.21 16.28 16.79
N LEU A 169 -6.19 15.89 16.02
CA LEU A 169 -5.06 15.07 16.43
C LEU A 169 -3.90 15.90 17.02
N VAL A 170 -3.96 17.24 16.96
CA VAL A 170 -2.94 18.10 17.57
C VAL A 170 -2.88 17.83 19.08
N PRO A 171 -1.69 17.60 19.65
CA PRO A 171 -1.56 17.33 21.08
C PRO A 171 -2.13 18.46 21.93
N LYS A 172 -2.86 18.13 22.99
CA LYS A 172 -3.37 19.14 23.95
C LYS A 172 -2.37 19.44 25.09
N ARG A 173 -1.30 18.66 25.18
CA ARG A 173 -0.30 18.70 26.26
C ARG A 173 1.09 18.40 25.68
N GLY A 174 2.13 18.74 26.44
CA GLY A 174 3.53 18.53 26.04
C GLY A 174 4.13 19.72 25.28
N PRO A 175 5.37 19.57 24.78
CA PRO A 175 6.10 20.65 24.10
C PRO A 175 5.46 21.06 22.78
N LEU A 176 4.84 20.12 22.05
CA LEU A 176 4.13 20.36 20.80
C LEU A 176 2.61 20.53 21.01
N ARG A 177 2.20 21.10 22.15
CA ARG A 177 0.77 21.31 22.44
C ARG A 177 0.12 22.31 21.47
N ALA A 178 -1.20 22.26 21.36
CA ALA A 178 -2.00 23.25 20.65
C ALA A 178 -1.63 24.69 21.06
N HIS A 179 -1.81 25.64 20.14
CA HIS A 179 -1.51 27.07 20.31
C HIS A 179 -0.02 27.43 20.41
N THR A 180 0.90 26.53 20.03
CA THR A 180 2.29 26.89 19.76
C THR A 180 2.43 27.50 18.36
N GLU A 181 3.53 28.24 18.14
CA GLU A 181 3.85 28.84 16.85
C GLU A 181 3.99 27.79 15.73
N LEU A 182 4.47 26.59 16.06
CA LEU A 182 4.53 25.46 15.13
C LEU A 182 3.18 25.22 14.43
N TRP A 183 2.09 25.16 15.19
CA TRP A 183 0.78 24.85 14.63
C TRP A 183 0.17 26.00 13.84
N ALA A 184 0.49 27.25 14.19
CA ALA A 184 0.11 28.40 13.36
C ALA A 184 0.80 28.35 11.99
N ASN A 185 2.10 28.01 11.96
CA ASN A 185 2.86 27.86 10.72
C ASN A 185 2.39 26.66 9.90
N VAL A 186 2.16 25.50 10.52
CA VAL A 186 1.65 24.30 9.85
C VAL A 186 0.24 24.51 9.32
N ALA A 187 -0.68 25.12 10.08
CA ALA A 187 -2.03 25.41 9.58
C ALA A 187 -2.00 26.31 8.33
N GLY A 188 -1.01 27.20 8.21
CA GLY A 188 -0.83 28.07 7.05
C GLY A 188 -0.69 27.31 5.73
N ILE A 189 -0.02 26.15 5.70
CA ILE A 189 0.12 25.34 4.48
C ILE A 189 -1.16 24.57 4.12
N PHE A 190 -2.13 24.49 5.02
CA PHE A 190 -3.43 23.84 4.75
C PHE A 190 -4.50 24.80 4.22
N THR A 191 -4.17 26.07 3.99
CA THR A 191 -4.96 26.90 3.07
C THR A 191 -4.95 26.26 1.68
N GLN A 192 -5.96 26.52 0.84
CA GLN A 192 -6.04 25.87 -0.48
C GLN A 192 -4.84 26.24 -1.35
N THR A 193 -4.49 27.53 -1.36
CA THR A 193 -3.39 28.15 -2.10
C THR A 193 -2.43 28.87 -1.14
N PRO A 194 -1.56 28.14 -0.42
CA PRO A 194 -0.65 28.73 0.53
C PRO A 194 0.42 29.55 -0.19
N SER A 195 0.81 30.68 0.39
CA SER A 195 1.93 31.47 -0.13
C SER A 195 3.27 30.76 0.08
N ASP A 196 4.27 31.07 -0.74
CA ASP A 196 5.64 30.54 -0.57
C ASP A 196 6.18 30.83 0.83
N GLN A 197 5.88 32.01 1.37
CA GLN A 197 6.29 32.37 2.72
C GLN A 197 5.63 31.49 3.80
N ALA A 198 4.37 31.08 3.61
CA ALA A 198 3.71 30.14 4.52
C ALA A 198 4.38 28.76 4.47
N VAL A 199 4.75 28.29 3.28
CA VAL A 199 5.50 27.04 3.09
C VAL A 199 6.86 27.11 3.77
N LEU A 200 7.63 28.19 3.54
CA LEU A 200 8.94 28.40 4.17
C LEU A 200 8.85 28.42 5.70
N ARG A 201 7.89 29.15 6.29
CA ARG A 201 7.68 29.17 7.75
C ARG A 201 7.33 27.80 8.31
N ALA A 202 6.45 27.06 7.64
CA ALA A 202 6.10 25.70 8.06
C ALA A 202 7.32 24.77 8.03
N LYS A 203 8.13 24.83 6.96
CA LYS A 203 9.37 24.04 6.84
C LYS A 203 10.35 24.34 7.97
N ALA A 204 10.65 25.61 8.21
CA ALA A 204 11.54 26.04 9.29
C ALA A 204 11.02 25.56 10.65
N ALA A 205 9.73 25.78 10.94
CA ALA A 205 9.15 25.35 12.21
C ALA A 205 9.19 23.83 12.42
N LEU A 206 9.00 23.03 11.36
CA LEU A 206 9.11 21.57 11.43
C LEU A 206 10.56 21.11 11.64
N GLU A 207 11.53 21.79 11.02
CA GLU A 207 12.95 21.53 11.19
C GLU A 207 13.43 21.85 12.62
N ASP A 208 13.03 22.99 13.16
CA ASP A 208 13.32 23.40 14.55
C ASP A 208 12.81 22.38 15.59
N HIS A 209 11.77 21.63 15.23
CA HIS A 209 11.13 20.63 16.11
C HIS A 209 11.40 19.18 15.70
N GLN A 210 12.39 18.93 14.82
CA GLN A 210 12.59 17.62 14.20
C GLN A 210 12.72 16.46 15.20
N GLU A 211 13.34 16.71 16.36
CA GLU A 211 13.57 15.69 17.40
C GLU A 211 12.29 15.30 18.14
N GLN A 212 11.31 16.21 18.19
CA GLN A 212 10.02 15.97 18.86
C GLN A 212 8.96 15.43 17.90
N LEU A 213 9.13 15.55 16.57
CA LEU A 213 8.17 15.05 15.59
C LEU A 213 7.83 13.55 15.76
N PRO A 214 8.75 12.64 16.11
CA PRO A 214 8.40 11.24 16.36
C PRO A 214 7.46 11.02 17.55
N SER A 215 7.20 12.03 18.39
CA SER A 215 6.20 11.96 19.45
C SER A 215 4.82 12.43 18.99
N LEU A 216 4.63 12.78 17.71
CA LEU A 216 3.32 13.16 17.18
C LEU A 216 2.51 11.93 16.77
N HIS A 217 1.21 12.13 16.63
CA HIS A 217 0.30 11.13 16.12
C HIS A 217 0.62 10.80 14.65
N GLN A 218 0.69 9.53 14.27
CA GLN A 218 1.12 9.13 12.91
C GLN A 218 0.23 9.75 11.82
N LEU A 219 -1.10 9.75 11.97
CA LEU A 219 -1.99 10.35 10.95
C LEU A 219 -1.78 11.88 10.79
N LEU A 220 -1.31 12.56 11.83
CA LEU A 220 -0.99 13.99 11.75
C LEU A 220 0.30 14.20 10.94
N LEU A 221 1.33 13.41 11.22
CA LEU A 221 2.57 13.39 10.42
C LEU A 221 2.28 13.05 8.96
N GLU A 222 1.44 12.05 8.69
CA GLU A 222 1.06 11.65 7.34
C GLU A 222 0.31 12.75 6.59
N ALA A 223 -0.60 13.47 7.26
CA ALA A 223 -1.31 14.58 6.64
C ALA A 223 -0.38 15.73 6.25
N ILE A 224 0.53 16.11 7.15
CA ILE A 224 1.51 17.18 6.90
C ILE A 224 2.48 16.75 5.80
N ALA A 225 2.97 15.51 5.84
CA ALA A 225 3.85 14.96 4.82
C ALA A 225 3.19 14.96 3.43
N ALA A 226 1.95 14.49 3.33
CA ALA A 226 1.20 14.50 2.09
C ALA A 226 1.00 15.93 1.57
N ARG A 227 0.60 16.87 2.45
CA ARG A 227 0.40 18.27 2.04
C ARG A 227 1.69 18.90 1.50
N LEU A 228 2.82 18.70 2.18
CA LEU A 228 4.11 19.20 1.70
C LEU A 228 4.51 18.60 0.35
N GLN A 229 4.32 17.29 0.15
CA GLN A 229 4.61 16.64 -1.13
C GLN A 229 3.73 17.16 -2.27
N PHE A 230 2.45 17.43 -1.99
CA PHE A 230 1.55 18.09 -2.94
C PHE A 230 1.94 19.54 -3.26
N LEU A 231 2.70 20.20 -2.38
CA LEU A 231 3.26 21.53 -2.58
C LEU A 231 4.65 21.50 -3.24
N GLY A 232 5.14 20.32 -3.62
CA GLY A 232 6.44 20.11 -4.22
C GLY A 232 7.59 20.01 -3.21
N GLU A 233 7.32 19.86 -1.91
CA GLU A 233 8.32 19.83 -0.83
C GLU A 233 8.60 18.38 -0.38
N PHE A 234 9.14 17.57 -1.30
CA PHE A 234 9.31 16.12 -1.12
C PHE A 234 10.30 15.76 -0.02
N ALA A 235 11.43 16.46 0.09
CA ALA A 235 12.45 16.15 1.07
C ALA A 235 11.94 16.33 2.51
N VAL A 236 11.20 17.41 2.77
CA VAL A 236 10.60 17.67 4.09
C VAL A 236 9.48 16.68 4.37
N GLY A 237 8.63 16.41 3.38
CA GLY A 237 7.57 15.41 3.49
C GLY A 237 8.10 14.01 3.81
N PHE A 238 9.25 13.63 3.24
CA PHE A 238 9.90 12.35 3.53
C PHE A 238 10.47 12.28 4.96
N ARG A 239 11.14 13.33 5.44
CA ARG A 239 11.61 13.39 6.85
C ARG A 239 10.47 13.21 7.86
N LEU A 240 9.27 13.73 7.56
CA LEU A 240 8.09 13.48 8.39
C LEU A 240 7.65 12.01 8.39
N ARG A 241 7.77 11.32 7.27
CA ARG A 241 7.50 9.87 7.19
C ARG A 241 8.55 9.07 7.94
N GLU A 242 9.82 9.49 7.95
CA GLU A 242 10.85 8.90 8.83
C GLU A 242 10.51 9.10 10.31
N ALA A 243 10.06 10.29 10.70
CA ALA A 243 9.59 10.55 12.06
C ALA A 243 8.41 9.63 12.43
N ALA A 244 7.48 9.40 11.50
CA ALA A 244 6.38 8.45 11.69
C ALA A 244 6.87 6.99 11.80
N ALA A 245 7.91 6.59 11.05
CA ALA A 245 8.52 5.27 11.18
C ALA A 245 9.21 5.09 12.55
N ARG A 246 9.93 6.10 13.03
CA ARG A 246 10.53 6.10 14.38
C ARG A 246 9.46 5.98 15.46
N ASN A 247 8.37 6.75 15.34
CA ASN A 247 7.20 6.63 16.22
C ASN A 247 6.68 5.19 16.26
N ARG A 248 6.51 4.57 15.09
CA ARG A 248 6.00 3.20 14.97
C ARG A 248 6.90 2.16 15.65
N ILE A 249 8.22 2.33 15.58
CA ILE A 249 9.18 1.48 16.28
C ILE A 249 9.02 1.64 17.79
N THR A 250 8.94 2.87 18.30
CA THR A 250 8.72 3.11 19.75
C THR A 250 7.42 2.47 20.25
N GLU A 251 6.36 2.49 19.44
CA GLU A 251 5.07 1.90 19.80
C GLU A 251 5.12 0.36 19.87
N LEU A 252 5.83 -0.29 18.94
CA LEU A 252 5.71 -1.75 18.72
C LEU A 252 6.94 -2.57 19.16
N SER A 253 8.12 -1.98 19.23
CA SER A 253 9.36 -2.71 19.56
C SER A 253 9.35 -3.21 21.02
N GLY A 254 9.87 -4.41 21.26
CA GLY A 254 10.01 -4.96 22.62
C GLY A 254 8.72 -5.39 23.32
N ILE A 255 7.58 -5.48 22.60
CA ILE A 255 6.35 -6.09 23.11
C ILE A 255 5.91 -7.27 22.23
N PRO A 256 5.13 -8.22 22.78
CA PRO A 256 4.40 -9.19 21.97
C PRO A 256 3.38 -8.48 21.07
N LEU A 257 3.31 -8.92 19.83
CA LEU A 257 2.40 -8.41 18.81
C LEU A 257 1.22 -9.37 18.63
N GLU A 258 0.03 -8.80 18.48
CA GLU A 258 -1.23 -9.55 18.43
C GLU A 258 -1.46 -10.23 17.07
N SER A 259 -0.91 -9.69 15.99
CA SER A 259 -1.16 -10.17 14.63
C SER A 259 0.01 -9.92 13.68
N GLY A 260 0.04 -10.61 12.54
CA GLY A 260 1.03 -10.36 11.49
C GLY A 260 0.96 -8.95 10.90
N ILE A 261 -0.18 -8.25 11.02
CA ILE A 261 -0.32 -6.84 10.62
C ILE A 261 0.58 -5.94 11.46
N TRP A 262 0.62 -6.14 12.78
CA TRP A 262 1.53 -5.38 13.64
C TRP A 262 2.99 -5.73 13.35
N LEU A 263 3.29 -7.00 13.06
CA LEU A 263 4.63 -7.41 12.64
C LEU A 263 5.05 -6.71 11.33
N LYS A 264 4.15 -6.65 10.34
CA LYS A 264 4.35 -5.91 9.08
C LYS A 264 4.68 -4.46 9.35
N HIS A 265 3.94 -3.77 10.22
CA HIS A 265 4.18 -2.37 10.53
C HIS A 265 5.52 -2.13 11.22
N LEU A 266 5.92 -3.00 12.17
CA LEU A 266 7.22 -2.91 12.83
C LEU A 266 8.36 -3.15 11.84
N MET A 267 8.30 -4.24 11.07
CA MET A 267 9.35 -4.57 10.10
C MET A 267 9.41 -3.57 8.95
N GLY A 268 8.27 -3.05 8.49
CA GLY A 268 8.22 -2.00 7.48
C GLY A 268 8.85 -0.71 7.98
N ALA A 269 8.68 -0.35 9.26
CA ALA A 269 9.36 0.81 9.85
C ALA A 269 10.88 0.62 9.92
N TYR A 270 11.38 -0.57 10.30
CA TYR A 270 12.82 -0.86 10.23
C TYR A 270 13.36 -0.82 8.80
N ALA A 271 12.64 -1.39 7.84
CA ALA A 271 13.00 -1.34 6.42
C ALA A 271 13.04 0.11 5.91
N TYR A 272 12.08 0.94 6.32
CA TYR A 272 12.00 2.34 5.94
C TYR A 272 13.17 3.19 6.46
N LEU A 273 13.66 2.89 7.66
CA LEU A 273 14.81 3.56 8.27
C LEU A 273 16.14 2.87 7.97
N GLU A 274 16.13 1.86 7.09
CA GLU A 274 17.31 1.06 6.72
C GLU A 274 18.05 0.42 7.91
N ASP A 275 17.32 0.14 9.00
CA ASP A 275 17.84 -0.60 10.16
C ASP A 275 17.87 -2.10 9.85
N GLN A 276 18.86 -2.50 9.05
CA GLN A 276 19.01 -3.88 8.58
C GLN A 276 19.21 -4.86 9.74
N GLN A 277 19.87 -4.43 10.83
CA GLN A 277 20.12 -5.29 11.98
C GLN A 277 18.82 -5.63 12.70
N GLN A 278 18.00 -4.62 13.04
CA GLN A 278 16.72 -4.85 13.71
C GLN A 278 15.71 -5.54 12.78
N LEU A 279 15.72 -5.21 11.48
CA LEU A 279 14.88 -5.88 10.48
C LEU A 279 15.19 -7.39 10.44
N ARG A 280 16.46 -7.78 10.30
CA ARG A 280 16.88 -9.18 10.28
C ARG A 280 16.58 -9.89 11.61
N GLY A 281 16.90 -9.25 12.74
CA GLY A 281 16.64 -9.81 14.06
C GLY A 281 15.15 -10.09 14.30
N THR A 282 14.30 -9.13 13.91
CA THR A 282 12.83 -9.25 14.02
C THR A 282 12.29 -10.30 13.04
N ALA A 283 12.80 -10.36 11.81
CA ALA A 283 12.40 -11.38 10.83
C ALA A 283 12.71 -12.81 11.31
N GLN A 284 13.87 -13.01 11.93
CA GLN A 284 14.31 -14.32 12.45
C GLN A 284 13.53 -14.74 13.70
N LYS A 285 13.25 -13.79 14.60
CA LYS A 285 12.55 -14.00 15.86
C LYS A 285 11.32 -13.09 15.97
N PRO A 286 10.28 -13.32 15.14
CA PRO A 286 9.14 -12.42 15.09
C PRO A 286 8.38 -12.43 16.42
N PRO A 287 8.09 -11.26 17.02
CA PRO A 287 7.40 -11.17 18.31
C PRO A 287 5.89 -11.44 18.22
N VAL A 288 5.45 -12.38 17.37
CA VAL A 288 4.04 -12.72 17.15
C VAL A 288 3.79 -14.21 17.42
N ASP A 289 2.57 -14.57 17.83
CA ASP A 289 2.19 -15.97 18.01
C ASP A 289 1.99 -16.68 16.65
N ARG A 290 2.95 -17.54 16.29
CA ARG A 290 2.95 -18.33 15.04
C ARG A 290 2.23 -19.68 15.15
N THR A 291 1.47 -19.92 16.23
CA THR A 291 0.65 -21.15 16.32
C THR A 291 -0.57 -21.13 15.39
N ASP A 292 -1.02 -19.95 15.00
CA ASP A 292 -2.00 -19.76 13.93
C ASP A 292 -1.34 -19.95 12.54
N PRO A 293 -1.85 -20.86 11.69
CA PRO A 293 -1.30 -21.10 10.35
C PRO A 293 -1.22 -19.83 9.49
N ARG A 294 -2.22 -18.94 9.57
CA ARG A 294 -2.23 -17.68 8.79
C ARG A 294 -1.11 -16.75 9.23
N THR A 295 -0.99 -16.50 10.53
CA THR A 295 0.09 -15.68 11.11
C THR A 295 1.47 -16.27 10.81
N ARG A 296 1.61 -17.60 10.81
CA ARG A 296 2.86 -18.27 10.41
C ARG A 296 3.23 -17.97 8.96
N ILE A 297 2.28 -18.08 8.02
CA ILE A 297 2.50 -17.75 6.60
C ILE A 297 2.90 -16.28 6.46
N GLN A 298 2.19 -15.37 7.14
CA GLN A 298 2.51 -13.95 7.14
C GLN A 298 3.93 -13.67 7.63
N ALA A 299 4.35 -14.29 8.75
CA ALA A 299 5.69 -14.13 9.29
C ALA A 299 6.77 -14.69 8.33
N GLN A 300 6.54 -15.85 7.71
CA GLN A 300 7.46 -16.44 6.72
C GLN A 300 7.59 -15.54 5.48
N LYS A 301 6.48 -14.98 5.02
CA LYS A 301 6.45 -14.03 3.90
C LYS A 301 7.26 -12.77 4.24
N LEU A 302 7.02 -12.15 5.39
CA LEU A 302 7.76 -10.96 5.83
C LEU A 302 9.25 -11.23 6.06
N GLN A 303 9.60 -12.44 6.49
CA GLN A 303 11.00 -12.88 6.56
C GLN A 303 11.64 -12.94 5.16
N ALA A 304 10.93 -13.47 4.17
CA ALA A 304 11.40 -13.50 2.79
C ALA A 304 11.55 -12.09 2.20
N ASP A 305 10.61 -11.19 2.50
CA ASP A 305 10.74 -9.77 2.12
C ASP A 305 11.97 -9.12 2.76
N ALA A 306 12.25 -9.41 4.04
CA ALA A 306 13.38 -8.84 4.76
C ALA A 306 14.71 -9.30 4.18
N ALA A 307 14.80 -10.55 3.71
CA ALA A 307 15.98 -11.05 3.01
C ALA A 307 16.18 -10.31 1.67
N LEU A 308 15.09 -10.09 0.92
CA LEU A 308 15.12 -9.35 -0.33
C LEU A 308 15.63 -7.91 -0.16
N MET A 309 15.24 -7.23 0.93
CA MET A 309 15.76 -5.89 1.28
C MET A 309 17.28 -5.86 1.46
N THR A 310 17.91 -7.02 1.61
CA THR A 310 19.36 -7.15 1.76
C THR A 310 20.03 -7.84 0.57
N GLY A 311 19.34 -7.91 -0.57
CA GLY A 311 19.87 -8.43 -1.83
C GLY A 311 19.69 -9.93 -2.03
N ASP A 312 19.04 -10.65 -1.11
CA ASP A 312 18.82 -12.11 -1.22
C ASP A 312 17.38 -12.44 -1.65
N ALA A 313 17.22 -12.82 -2.92
CA ALA A 313 15.93 -13.24 -3.48
C ALA A 313 15.61 -14.73 -3.22
N ALA A 314 16.54 -15.55 -2.71
CA ALA A 314 16.31 -16.99 -2.56
C ALA A 314 15.19 -17.32 -1.55
N PRO A 315 15.08 -16.66 -0.38
CA PRO A 315 13.95 -16.87 0.53
C PRO A 315 12.59 -16.53 -0.08
N LEU A 316 12.52 -15.48 -0.92
CA LEU A 316 11.29 -15.13 -1.65
C LEU A 316 10.91 -16.23 -2.64
N ARG A 317 11.86 -16.72 -3.43
CA ARG A 317 11.64 -17.82 -4.39
C ARG A 317 11.18 -19.09 -3.69
N ALA A 318 11.85 -19.47 -2.60
CA ALA A 318 11.49 -20.65 -1.81
C ALA A 318 10.08 -20.53 -1.23
N HIS A 319 9.74 -19.38 -0.66
CA HIS A 319 8.39 -19.11 -0.16
C HIS A 319 7.37 -19.20 -1.29
N ALA A 320 7.61 -18.55 -2.43
CA ALA A 320 6.72 -18.58 -3.59
C ALA A 320 6.48 -20.00 -4.10
N THR A 321 7.52 -20.82 -4.26
CA THR A 321 7.41 -22.21 -4.71
C THR A 321 6.53 -23.04 -3.77
N VAL A 322 6.76 -22.96 -2.45
CA VAL A 322 5.91 -23.66 -1.47
C VAL A 322 4.45 -23.20 -1.59
N ARG A 323 4.22 -21.89 -1.74
CA ARG A 323 2.86 -21.35 -1.88
C ARG A 323 2.18 -21.76 -3.19
N ARG A 324 2.91 -21.86 -4.30
CA ARG A 324 2.40 -22.34 -5.60
C ARG A 324 1.95 -23.79 -5.53
N ASN A 325 2.75 -24.65 -4.88
CA ASN A 325 2.42 -26.07 -4.71
C ASN A 325 1.17 -26.27 -3.84
N LEU A 326 0.95 -25.40 -2.84
CA LEU A 326 -0.19 -25.48 -1.94
C LEU A 326 -1.50 -24.93 -2.54
N LEU A 327 -1.41 -23.94 -3.42
CA LEU A 327 -2.56 -23.30 -4.03
C LEU A 327 -2.22 -22.91 -5.46
N PRO A 328 -2.38 -23.79 -6.46
CA PRO A 328 -2.20 -23.44 -7.86
C PRO A 328 -3.16 -22.31 -8.25
N LEU A 329 -2.65 -21.27 -8.93
CA LEU A 329 -3.44 -20.14 -9.40
C LEU A 329 -3.46 -20.06 -10.92
N ASN A 330 -4.51 -19.45 -11.46
CA ASN A 330 -4.64 -19.22 -12.90
C ASN A 330 -3.43 -18.46 -13.48
N GLY A 331 -2.94 -18.92 -14.62
CA GLY A 331 -1.82 -18.30 -15.34
C GLY A 331 -0.43 -18.46 -14.70
N GLU A 332 -0.28 -19.12 -13.56
CA GLU A 332 1.06 -19.29 -12.95
C GLU A 332 1.97 -20.25 -13.73
N GLY A 333 1.40 -21.25 -14.40
CA GLY A 333 2.15 -22.14 -15.29
C GLY A 333 2.76 -21.35 -16.45
N THR A 334 1.92 -20.55 -17.12
CA THR A 334 2.35 -19.62 -18.20
C THR A 334 3.39 -18.63 -17.70
N MET A 335 3.18 -18.01 -16.54
CA MET A 335 4.16 -17.12 -15.92
C MET A 335 5.52 -17.80 -15.69
N SER A 336 5.52 -19.04 -15.20
CA SER A 336 6.76 -19.80 -14.98
C SER A 336 7.47 -20.09 -16.30
N GLN A 337 6.72 -20.50 -17.34
CA GLN A 337 7.29 -20.76 -18.68
C GLN A 337 7.92 -19.52 -19.31
N LEU A 338 7.31 -18.34 -19.08
CA LEU A 338 7.79 -17.07 -19.60
C LEU A 338 9.00 -16.52 -18.83
N ILE A 339 9.15 -16.82 -17.54
CA ILE A 339 10.17 -16.13 -16.72
C ILE A 339 11.33 -17.03 -16.32
N ASP A 340 11.10 -18.32 -16.05
CA ASP A 340 12.14 -19.20 -15.49
C ASP A 340 13.33 -19.35 -16.44
N GLY A 341 14.51 -18.96 -15.96
CA GLY A 341 15.75 -18.94 -16.75
C GLY A 341 15.77 -17.99 -17.95
N LYS A 342 14.79 -17.07 -18.07
CA LYS A 342 14.71 -16.12 -19.18
C LYS A 342 15.38 -14.78 -18.86
N ARG A 343 15.85 -14.09 -19.91
CA ARG A 343 16.26 -12.69 -19.86
C ARG A 343 15.01 -11.83 -20.09
N VAL A 344 14.67 -11.02 -19.11
CA VAL A 344 13.42 -10.26 -19.08
C VAL A 344 13.68 -8.76 -19.19
N ALA A 345 13.11 -8.09 -20.19
CA ALA A 345 13.08 -6.63 -20.27
C ALA A 345 11.81 -6.11 -19.60
N VAL A 346 11.96 -5.22 -18.62
CA VAL A 346 10.86 -4.48 -17.98
C VAL A 346 10.89 -3.05 -18.46
N VAL A 347 9.84 -2.63 -19.16
CA VAL A 347 9.78 -1.29 -19.77
C VAL A 347 8.76 -0.41 -19.02
N GLY A 348 9.28 0.66 -18.42
CA GLY A 348 8.49 1.68 -17.75
C GLY A 348 7.79 2.64 -18.72
N PRO A 349 6.97 3.57 -18.19
CA PRO A 349 6.11 4.43 -19.00
C PRO A 349 6.74 5.76 -19.42
N SER A 350 8.04 6.02 -19.20
CA SER A 350 8.68 7.29 -19.58
C SER A 350 8.90 7.41 -21.10
N SER A 351 9.29 8.59 -21.58
CA SER A 351 9.41 8.96 -23.01
C SER A 351 10.43 8.16 -23.84
N GLY A 352 11.20 7.28 -23.21
CA GLY A 352 12.10 6.32 -23.85
C GLY A 352 13.42 6.91 -24.36
N ASP A 353 14.41 6.02 -24.55
CA ASP A 353 15.83 6.37 -24.67
C ASP A 353 16.47 5.89 -25.99
N GLY A 354 15.67 5.58 -27.01
CA GLY A 354 16.19 4.97 -28.25
C GLY A 354 16.68 3.53 -28.08
N LEU A 355 16.18 2.80 -27.08
CA LEU A 355 16.63 1.44 -26.73
C LEU A 355 15.71 0.33 -27.25
N GLY A 356 14.85 0.63 -28.22
CA GLY A 356 13.85 -0.29 -28.75
C GLY A 356 14.44 -1.60 -29.26
N GLU A 357 15.49 -1.55 -30.09
CA GLU A 357 16.14 -2.76 -30.61
C GLU A 357 16.75 -3.63 -29.49
N LEU A 358 17.38 -3.00 -28.49
CA LEU A 358 17.93 -3.71 -27.34
C LEU A 358 16.81 -4.39 -26.53
N ILE A 359 15.70 -3.69 -26.27
CA ILE A 359 14.53 -4.24 -25.59
C ILE A 359 13.99 -5.47 -26.35
N GLU A 360 13.91 -5.39 -27.68
CA GLU A 360 13.43 -6.49 -28.51
C GLU A 360 14.37 -7.71 -28.53
N SER A 361 15.64 -7.55 -28.11
CA SER A 361 16.60 -8.66 -28.03
C SER A 361 16.41 -9.58 -26.81
N TYR A 362 15.56 -9.20 -25.84
CA TYR A 362 15.29 -10.00 -24.64
C TYR A 362 14.31 -11.14 -24.95
N ASP A 363 14.33 -12.21 -24.14
CA ASP A 363 13.43 -13.35 -24.33
C ASP A 363 11.97 -12.95 -24.10
N VAL A 364 11.72 -12.10 -23.10
CA VAL A 364 10.39 -11.65 -22.68
C VAL A 364 10.37 -10.16 -22.40
N VAL A 365 9.36 -9.46 -22.92
CA VAL A 365 9.12 -8.03 -22.67
C VAL A 365 7.90 -7.83 -21.78
N VAL A 366 8.10 -7.15 -20.65
CA VAL A 366 7.09 -6.88 -19.62
C VAL A 366 6.80 -5.39 -19.54
N ARG A 367 5.52 -5.00 -19.53
CA ARG A 367 5.10 -3.59 -19.50
C ARG A 367 3.98 -3.36 -18.49
N THR A 368 3.74 -2.10 -18.14
CA THR A 368 2.63 -1.67 -17.26
C THR A 368 1.27 -1.57 -17.97
N ARG A 369 1.22 -1.79 -19.29
CA ARG A 369 0.02 -1.94 -20.14
C ARG A 369 0.42 -2.75 -21.38
N HIS A 370 -0.54 -3.30 -22.12
CA HIS A 370 -0.22 -4.00 -23.37
C HIS A 370 0.33 -3.05 -24.45
N ALA A 371 -0.26 -1.85 -24.56
CA ALA A 371 0.18 -0.82 -25.49
C ALA A 371 1.52 -0.21 -25.03
N PRO A 372 2.53 -0.13 -25.91
CA PRO A 372 3.81 0.48 -25.59
C PRO A 372 3.66 1.98 -25.35
N ALA A 373 4.50 2.52 -24.48
CA ALA A 373 4.61 3.95 -24.21
C ALA A 373 5.82 4.49 -24.97
N GLY A 374 5.61 5.45 -25.89
CA GLY A 374 6.66 5.99 -26.75
C GLY A 374 6.69 5.38 -28.16
N SER A 375 7.71 5.72 -28.94
CA SER A 375 7.86 5.20 -30.30
C SER A 375 8.50 3.80 -30.32
N ALA A 376 8.39 3.09 -31.45
CA ALA A 376 9.05 1.80 -31.65
C ALA A 376 10.57 1.87 -31.46
N HIS A 377 11.20 2.97 -31.91
CA HIS A 377 12.63 3.22 -31.72
C HIS A 377 13.00 3.34 -30.25
N ASP A 378 12.14 3.96 -29.44
CA ASP A 378 12.49 4.30 -28.05
C ASP A 378 12.18 3.20 -27.06
N ALA A 379 11.13 2.42 -27.33
CA ALA A 379 10.56 1.49 -26.36
C ALA A 379 10.31 0.09 -26.92
N GLY A 380 10.53 -0.15 -28.22
CA GLY A 380 10.10 -1.38 -28.89
C GLY A 380 8.58 -1.43 -29.08
N VAL A 381 8.08 -2.50 -29.69
CA VAL A 381 6.65 -2.70 -29.98
C VAL A 381 6.06 -3.94 -29.31
N ARG A 382 6.90 -4.92 -28.94
CA ARG A 382 6.47 -6.18 -28.34
C ARG A 382 6.07 -6.00 -26.88
N THR A 383 5.06 -6.78 -26.48
CA THR A 383 4.68 -6.99 -25.09
C THR A 383 4.30 -8.45 -24.92
N ASP A 384 5.01 -9.19 -24.07
CA ASP A 384 4.68 -10.57 -23.74
C ASP A 384 3.82 -10.64 -22.47
N ILE A 385 4.12 -9.78 -21.49
CA ILE A 385 3.38 -9.70 -20.22
C ILE A 385 2.96 -8.26 -19.92
N ALA A 386 1.66 -8.05 -19.69
CA ALA A 386 1.10 -6.74 -19.37
C ALA A 386 0.59 -6.67 -17.91
N TYR A 387 1.14 -5.77 -17.09
CA TYR A 387 0.74 -5.58 -15.70
C TYR A 387 -0.21 -4.41 -15.54
N TYR A 388 -1.47 -4.69 -15.23
CA TYR A 388 -2.46 -3.63 -15.07
C TYR A 388 -2.52 -3.09 -13.64
N ALA A 389 -2.67 -1.78 -13.51
CA ALA A 389 -3.29 -1.25 -12.30
C ALA A 389 -4.76 -1.66 -12.30
N GLY A 390 -5.26 -2.02 -11.13
CA GLY A 390 -6.58 -2.60 -10.98
C GLY A 390 -7.74 -1.82 -11.62
N ARG A 391 -7.73 -0.50 -11.46
CA ARG A 391 -8.74 0.40 -12.04
C ARG A 391 -8.69 0.39 -13.58
N ASP A 392 -7.48 0.33 -14.15
CA ASP A 392 -7.32 0.34 -15.62
C ASP A 392 -7.81 -0.97 -16.22
N LEU A 393 -7.50 -2.12 -15.59
CA LEU A 393 -7.99 -3.41 -16.07
C LEU A 393 -9.51 -3.46 -16.14
N LEU A 394 -10.20 -2.99 -15.11
CA LEU A 394 -11.67 -3.05 -15.08
C LEU A 394 -12.32 -2.02 -16.00
N ARG A 395 -11.75 -0.82 -16.09
CA ARG A 395 -12.24 0.23 -17.01
C ARG A 395 -12.10 -0.21 -18.46
N ASP A 396 -10.95 -0.78 -18.81
CA ASP A 396 -10.56 -1.09 -20.19
C ASP A 396 -10.72 -2.60 -20.49
N PHE A 397 -11.51 -3.34 -19.70
CA PHE A 397 -11.53 -4.81 -19.74
C PHE A 397 -11.85 -5.37 -21.13
N ALA A 398 -12.82 -4.76 -21.84
CA ALA A 398 -13.19 -5.20 -23.19
C ALA A 398 -12.04 -5.02 -24.20
N GLU A 399 -11.31 -3.90 -24.12
CA GLU A 399 -10.13 -3.63 -24.96
C GLU A 399 -9.00 -4.62 -24.64
N VAL A 400 -8.74 -4.85 -23.34
CA VAL A 400 -7.71 -5.80 -22.89
C VAL A 400 -8.05 -7.22 -23.33
N ASN A 401 -9.32 -7.61 -23.25
CA ASN A 401 -9.77 -8.93 -23.73
C ASN A 401 -9.60 -9.08 -25.24
N ALA A 402 -9.99 -8.09 -26.03
CA ALA A 402 -9.79 -8.11 -27.49
C ALA A 402 -8.30 -8.20 -27.86
N ALA A 403 -7.44 -7.47 -27.14
CA ALA A 403 -5.99 -7.55 -27.33
C ALA A 403 -5.43 -8.94 -26.97
N ALA A 404 -5.94 -9.57 -25.91
CA ALA A 404 -5.56 -10.94 -25.54
C ALA A 404 -5.99 -11.96 -26.62
N GLU A 405 -7.22 -11.85 -27.12
CA GLU A 405 -7.76 -12.72 -28.18
C GLU A 405 -6.99 -12.57 -29.50
N ALA A 406 -6.51 -11.36 -29.80
CA ALA A 406 -5.65 -11.08 -30.94
C ALA A 406 -4.18 -11.55 -30.76
N GLY A 407 -3.83 -12.07 -29.58
CA GLY A 407 -2.46 -12.51 -29.28
C GLY A 407 -1.47 -11.36 -29.08
N ALA A 408 -1.94 -10.15 -28.73
CA ALA A 408 -1.06 -8.98 -28.52
C ALA A 408 -0.14 -9.11 -27.30
N PHE A 409 -0.46 -10.05 -26.40
CA PHE A 409 0.38 -10.46 -25.28
C PHE A 409 0.01 -11.90 -24.89
N GLN A 410 0.91 -12.57 -24.16
CA GLN A 410 0.73 -13.94 -23.71
C GLN A 410 0.06 -14.01 -22.33
N LEU A 411 0.29 -13.00 -21.48
CA LEU A 411 -0.26 -12.96 -20.13
C LEU A 411 -0.53 -11.51 -19.66
N ALA A 412 -1.70 -11.27 -19.07
CA ALA A 412 -1.95 -10.08 -18.27
C ALA A 412 -1.84 -10.42 -16.78
N VAL A 413 -1.34 -9.48 -15.97
CA VAL A 413 -1.23 -9.62 -14.52
C VAL A 413 -2.03 -8.53 -13.81
N THR A 414 -2.82 -8.92 -12.82
CA THR A 414 -3.57 -8.01 -11.94
C THR A 414 -3.14 -8.16 -10.48
N ARG A 415 -3.59 -7.23 -9.62
CA ARG A 415 -3.27 -7.27 -8.18
C ARG A 415 -4.02 -8.41 -7.48
N PRO A 416 -3.45 -8.98 -6.40
CA PRO A 416 -4.02 -10.16 -5.75
C PRO A 416 -5.49 -9.97 -5.34
N PHE A 417 -5.85 -8.81 -4.77
CA PHE A 417 -7.21 -8.57 -4.26
C PHE A 417 -8.30 -8.46 -5.33
N PHE A 418 -7.95 -8.47 -6.63
CA PHE A 418 -8.96 -8.51 -7.70
C PHE A 418 -9.63 -9.88 -7.84
N VAL A 419 -9.13 -10.93 -7.16
CA VAL A 419 -9.88 -12.20 -7.05
C VAL A 419 -11.23 -12.03 -6.36
N GLU A 420 -11.41 -10.94 -5.59
CA GLU A 420 -12.66 -10.61 -4.91
C GLU A 420 -13.54 -9.63 -5.72
N ALA A 421 -13.15 -9.28 -6.95
CA ALA A 421 -13.91 -8.33 -7.77
C ALA A 421 -15.17 -9.01 -8.35
N PRO A 422 -16.39 -8.50 -8.07
CA PRO A 422 -17.64 -9.14 -8.53
C PRO A 422 -17.78 -9.20 -10.07
N SER A 423 -17.08 -8.33 -10.79
CA SER A 423 -17.08 -8.27 -12.25
C SER A 423 -16.32 -9.42 -12.93
N LEU A 424 -15.42 -10.10 -12.20
CA LEU A 424 -14.60 -11.20 -12.72
C LEU A 424 -15.15 -12.56 -12.29
N LYS A 425 -16.43 -12.82 -12.60
CA LYS A 425 -17.11 -14.09 -12.24
C LYS A 425 -16.44 -15.32 -12.87
N GLN A 426 -15.89 -15.16 -14.07
CA GLN A 426 -15.08 -16.16 -14.76
C GLN A 426 -13.71 -15.56 -15.01
N TRP A 427 -12.67 -16.25 -14.56
CA TRP A 427 -11.29 -15.82 -14.73
C TRP A 427 -10.78 -16.23 -16.12
N PRO A 428 -10.47 -15.28 -17.02
CA PRO A 428 -9.91 -15.62 -18.33
C PRO A 428 -8.54 -16.28 -18.19
N THR A 429 -8.21 -17.24 -19.05
CA THR A 429 -6.92 -17.95 -19.02
C THR A 429 -5.72 -17.02 -19.24
N TRP A 430 -5.92 -15.93 -20.00
CA TRP A 430 -4.91 -14.89 -20.24
C TRP A 430 -4.66 -13.97 -19.03
N LEU A 431 -5.50 -14.03 -17.97
CA LEU A 431 -5.41 -13.15 -16.81
C LEU A 431 -4.90 -13.90 -15.57
N ARG A 432 -3.73 -13.51 -15.07
CA ARG A 432 -3.14 -14.02 -13.83
C ARG A 432 -3.35 -13.03 -12.67
N PRO A 433 -3.84 -13.47 -11.49
CA PRO A 433 -3.68 -12.68 -10.28
C PRO A 433 -2.25 -12.85 -9.77
N ALA A 434 -1.54 -11.75 -9.50
CA ALA A 434 -0.32 -11.83 -8.73
C ALA A 434 -0.60 -12.49 -7.37
N ARG A 435 0.33 -13.33 -6.89
CA ARG A 435 0.09 -14.14 -5.70
C ARG A 435 0.13 -13.31 -4.42
N PHE A 436 1.17 -12.51 -4.24
CA PHE A 436 1.33 -11.59 -3.13
C PHE A 436 2.21 -10.41 -3.57
N GLU A 437 2.12 -9.29 -2.87
CA GLU A 437 2.91 -8.07 -3.10
C GLU A 437 3.95 -7.89 -2.00
N HIS A 438 4.99 -7.07 -2.22
CA HIS A 438 5.99 -6.77 -1.19
C HIS A 438 5.37 -6.20 0.09
N GLY A 439 5.72 -6.77 1.25
CA GLY A 439 5.03 -6.54 2.51
C GLY A 439 5.65 -5.45 3.39
N LEU A 440 6.88 -5.01 3.13
CA LEU A 440 7.61 -4.11 4.02
C LEU A 440 7.44 -2.62 3.71
N TYR A 441 6.46 -2.27 2.89
CA TYR A 441 6.04 -0.87 2.75
C TYR A 441 5.51 -0.35 4.09
N PHE A 442 6.22 0.64 4.66
CA PHE A 442 5.79 1.33 5.87
C PHE A 442 4.48 2.10 5.63
N ARG A 443 4.41 2.80 4.50
CA ARG A 443 3.24 3.55 4.04
C ARG A 443 2.97 3.27 2.56
N GLY A 444 1.69 3.32 2.19
CA GLY A 444 1.26 3.17 0.81
C GLY A 444 1.34 1.72 0.30
N ALA A 445 1.47 1.61 -1.01
CA ALA A 445 1.61 0.37 -1.76
C ALA A 445 2.66 0.54 -2.87
N PRO A 446 3.31 -0.55 -3.33
CA PRO A 446 4.28 -0.46 -4.41
C PRO A 446 3.66 0.08 -5.71
N MET A 447 4.39 0.96 -6.37
CA MET A 447 4.16 1.40 -7.75
C MET A 447 4.23 0.25 -8.76
N GLY A 448 3.84 0.53 -10.01
CA GLY A 448 3.81 -0.45 -11.10
C GLY A 448 5.13 -1.20 -11.27
N LEU A 449 6.24 -0.48 -11.37
CA LEU A 449 7.57 -1.08 -11.54
C LEU A 449 7.92 -2.03 -10.40
N GLN A 450 7.81 -1.57 -9.16
CA GLN A 450 8.17 -2.34 -7.97
C GLN A 450 7.30 -3.59 -7.83
N ARG A 451 6.02 -3.51 -8.21
CA ARG A 451 5.14 -4.67 -8.29
C ARG A 451 5.61 -5.68 -9.33
N ILE A 452 5.97 -5.22 -10.52
CA ILE A 452 6.50 -6.08 -11.59
C ILE A 452 7.77 -6.79 -11.12
N LEU A 453 8.77 -6.02 -10.67
CA LEU A 453 10.06 -6.57 -10.23
C LEU A 453 9.89 -7.60 -9.10
N TYR A 454 9.09 -7.28 -8.09
CA TYR A 454 8.84 -8.18 -6.97
C TYR A 454 8.13 -9.47 -7.40
N ASP A 455 7.23 -9.40 -8.39
CA ASP A 455 6.52 -10.57 -8.90
C ASP A 455 7.43 -11.45 -9.77
N LEU A 456 8.23 -10.85 -10.66
CA LEU A 456 9.20 -11.56 -11.51
C LEU A 456 10.25 -12.32 -10.68
N LEU A 457 10.76 -11.71 -9.61
CA LEU A 457 11.79 -12.33 -8.75
C LEU A 457 11.33 -13.63 -8.08
N GLN A 458 10.03 -13.94 -8.07
CA GLN A 458 9.46 -15.20 -7.57
C GLN A 458 9.65 -16.39 -8.54
N PHE A 459 10.09 -16.15 -9.78
CA PHE A 459 10.14 -17.13 -10.87
C PHE A 459 11.55 -17.36 -11.44
N GLN A 460 12.60 -16.99 -10.71
CA GLN A 460 14.00 -17.29 -11.08
C GLN A 460 14.42 -16.87 -12.52
N PRO A 461 14.21 -15.61 -12.93
CA PRO A 461 14.76 -15.14 -14.20
C PRO A 461 16.29 -15.24 -14.21
N ALA A 462 16.86 -15.44 -15.40
CA ALA A 462 18.29 -15.38 -15.62
C ALA A 462 18.81 -13.93 -15.53
N GLU A 463 18.00 -12.98 -15.99
CA GLU A 463 18.30 -11.54 -15.97
C GLU A 463 16.99 -10.75 -15.92
N ILE A 464 16.96 -9.63 -15.20
CA ILE A 464 15.91 -8.62 -15.31
C ILE A 464 16.59 -7.29 -15.67
N ALA A 465 16.32 -6.79 -16.87
CA ALA A 465 16.78 -5.48 -17.30
C ALA A 465 15.62 -4.47 -17.25
N VAL A 466 15.88 -3.26 -16.75
CA VAL A 466 14.86 -2.22 -16.58
C VAL A 466 15.16 -1.02 -17.47
N PHE A 467 14.18 -0.66 -18.28
CA PHE A 467 14.22 0.41 -19.27
C PHE A 467 13.12 1.43 -19.01
N ASN A 468 13.35 2.67 -19.44
CA ASN A 468 12.34 3.72 -19.51
C ASN A 468 11.54 3.94 -18.20
N ALA A 469 12.19 3.78 -17.05
CA ALA A 469 11.60 4.02 -15.74
C ALA A 469 12.33 5.13 -14.99
N ASP A 470 11.84 6.35 -15.12
CA ASP A 470 12.43 7.55 -14.50
C ASP A 470 12.00 7.78 -13.03
N LEU A 471 11.09 6.94 -12.51
CA LEU A 471 10.53 7.07 -11.16
C LEU A 471 9.97 8.47 -10.87
N TYR A 472 9.37 9.12 -11.87
CA TYR A 472 8.86 10.51 -11.81
C TYR A 472 9.93 11.60 -11.66
N ALA A 473 11.21 11.26 -11.77
CA ALA A 473 12.31 12.22 -11.81
C ALA A 473 12.55 12.79 -13.23
N GLY A 474 11.81 12.34 -14.25
CA GLY A 474 11.89 12.88 -15.60
C GLY A 474 11.25 14.25 -15.76
N GLN A 475 11.22 14.76 -16.99
CA GLN A 475 10.62 16.06 -17.32
C GLN A 475 9.10 16.01 -17.47
N THR A 476 8.54 14.81 -17.65
CA THR A 476 7.11 14.56 -17.87
C THR A 476 6.64 13.45 -16.93
N PHE A 477 5.35 13.43 -16.55
CA PHE A 477 4.81 12.35 -15.70
C PHE A 477 4.89 10.96 -16.34
N ALA A 478 4.79 10.89 -17.67
CA ALA A 478 4.90 9.70 -18.49
C ALA A 478 5.06 10.12 -19.96
N ALA A 479 5.37 9.17 -20.84
CA ALA A 479 5.32 9.36 -22.28
C ALA A 479 3.94 9.84 -22.74
N SER A 480 3.93 10.63 -23.82
CA SER A 480 2.69 11.09 -24.45
C SER A 480 1.78 9.90 -24.78
N GLY A 481 0.48 10.06 -24.49
CA GLY A 481 -0.53 9.03 -24.73
C GLY A 481 -0.61 7.91 -23.68
N TYR A 482 0.32 7.80 -22.73
CA TYR A 482 0.27 6.73 -21.73
C TYR A 482 -0.99 6.78 -20.85
N ARG A 483 -1.29 7.95 -20.28
CA ARG A 483 -2.52 8.25 -19.53
C ARG A 483 -2.93 9.71 -19.70
N ALA A 484 -4.10 9.95 -20.27
CA ALA A 484 -4.62 11.30 -20.46
C ALA A 484 -4.89 12.04 -19.13
N SER A 485 -5.08 11.32 -18.02
CA SER A 485 -5.34 11.88 -16.69
C SER A 485 -4.10 12.46 -16.00
N TYR A 486 -2.88 12.21 -16.50
CA TYR A 486 -1.64 12.63 -15.86
C TYR A 486 -1.29 14.08 -16.21
N THR A 487 -2.08 15.02 -15.69
CA THR A 487 -1.99 16.45 -16.02
C THR A 487 -1.46 17.33 -14.88
N GLY A 488 -1.41 16.80 -13.67
CA GLY A 488 -0.97 17.53 -12.47
C GLY A 488 -1.77 17.10 -11.23
N PHE A 489 -1.52 17.72 -10.09
CA PHE A 489 -2.35 17.49 -8.90
C PHE A 489 -3.64 18.30 -8.97
N GLY A 490 -4.74 17.73 -8.46
CA GLY A 490 -6.02 18.43 -8.44
C GLY A 490 -7.22 17.53 -8.17
N PRO A 491 -8.44 18.08 -8.18
CA PRO A 491 -9.63 17.32 -7.83
C PRO A 491 -9.87 16.15 -8.81
N ASN A 492 -10.15 14.97 -8.26
CA ASN A 492 -10.38 13.72 -8.99
C ASN A 492 -9.22 13.31 -9.94
N ASN A 493 -8.02 13.87 -9.75
CA ASN A 493 -6.87 13.57 -10.60
C ASN A 493 -6.13 12.31 -10.14
N GLN A 494 -5.78 11.44 -11.09
CA GLN A 494 -5.07 10.20 -10.81
C GLN A 494 -3.61 10.43 -10.37
N THR A 495 -3.00 11.56 -10.75
CA THR A 495 -1.67 11.94 -10.30
C THR A 495 -1.62 12.09 -8.77
N ASN A 496 -2.74 12.38 -8.10
CA ASN A 496 -2.80 12.43 -6.64
C ASN A 496 -2.42 11.08 -6.00
N ASP A 497 -2.65 9.95 -6.70
CA ASP A 497 -2.28 8.63 -6.21
C ASP A 497 -0.75 8.52 -6.01
N VAL A 498 0.07 9.25 -6.79
CA VAL A 498 1.54 9.30 -6.68
C VAL A 498 2.00 9.73 -5.28
N VAL A 499 1.29 10.65 -4.64
CA VAL A 499 1.62 11.12 -3.29
C VAL A 499 0.86 10.35 -2.21
N VAL A 500 -0.44 10.12 -2.45
CA VAL A 500 -1.35 9.57 -1.44
C VAL A 500 -1.13 8.07 -1.21
N MET A 501 -0.86 7.33 -2.28
CA MET A 501 -0.81 5.86 -2.27
C MET A 501 0.60 5.31 -2.33
N HIS A 502 1.60 6.14 -2.66
CA HIS A 502 2.98 5.71 -2.89
C HIS A 502 3.98 6.45 -1.99
N ASP A 503 5.20 5.93 -1.96
CA ASP A 503 6.32 6.53 -1.24
C ASP A 503 7.53 6.55 -2.18
N LEU A 504 7.65 7.65 -2.92
CA LEU A 504 8.61 7.76 -4.02
C LEU A 504 10.06 7.58 -3.57
N ALA A 505 10.39 7.97 -2.34
CA ALA A 505 11.74 7.82 -1.80
C ALA A 505 12.03 6.38 -1.38
N TYR A 506 11.09 5.73 -0.68
CA TYR A 506 11.21 4.30 -0.37
C TYR A 506 11.25 3.45 -1.65
N GLU A 507 10.43 3.78 -2.65
CA GLU A 507 10.39 3.08 -3.94
C GLU A 507 11.67 3.25 -4.75
N PHE A 508 12.27 4.44 -4.69
CA PHE A 508 13.59 4.72 -5.24
C PHE A 508 14.68 3.91 -4.55
N ARG A 509 14.75 3.95 -3.21
CA ARG A 509 15.71 3.16 -2.42
C ARG A 509 15.57 1.68 -2.68
N TRP A 510 14.35 1.17 -2.65
CA TRP A 510 14.07 -0.25 -2.88
C TRP A 510 14.57 -0.71 -4.25
N THR A 511 14.29 0.04 -5.32
CA THR A 511 14.78 -0.31 -6.67
C THR A 511 16.30 -0.18 -6.76
N THR A 512 16.88 0.84 -6.12
CA THR A 512 18.34 1.03 -6.06
C THR A 512 19.03 -0.15 -5.37
N LEU A 513 18.48 -0.65 -4.25
CA LEU A 513 18.99 -1.83 -3.55
C LEU A 513 18.96 -3.09 -4.43
N LEU A 514 17.90 -3.28 -5.21
CA LEU A 514 17.86 -4.41 -6.16
C LEU A 514 18.94 -4.29 -7.24
N ASN A 515 19.18 -3.09 -7.77
CA ASN A 515 20.21 -2.84 -8.77
C ASN A 515 21.61 -3.06 -8.18
N GLN A 516 21.88 -2.55 -6.99
CA GLN A 516 23.15 -2.73 -6.29
C GLN A 516 23.43 -4.19 -5.92
N ALA A 517 22.38 -4.96 -5.61
CA ALA A 517 22.49 -6.39 -5.35
C ALA A 517 22.65 -7.25 -6.63
N GLY A 518 22.63 -6.64 -7.82
CA GLY A 518 22.68 -7.36 -9.09
C GLY A 518 21.43 -8.19 -9.39
N LEU A 519 20.30 -7.89 -8.72
CA LEU A 519 19.01 -8.55 -8.97
C LEU A 519 18.28 -7.97 -10.18
N ILE A 520 18.63 -6.74 -10.57
CA ILE A 520 18.20 -6.07 -11.79
C ILE A 520 19.38 -5.33 -12.41
N THR A 521 19.32 -5.08 -13.72
CA THR A 521 20.22 -4.19 -14.45
C THR A 521 19.43 -3.02 -15.00
N ALA A 522 19.79 -1.79 -14.63
CA ALA A 522 19.15 -0.60 -15.18
C ALA A 522 19.84 -0.10 -16.46
N HIS A 523 19.04 0.40 -17.41
CA HIS A 523 19.51 1.00 -18.67
C HIS A 523 18.90 2.39 -18.90
N GLY A 524 19.58 3.19 -19.72
CA GLY A 524 19.11 4.51 -20.16
C GLY A 524 18.80 5.45 -19.00
N THR A 525 17.66 6.14 -19.10
CA THR A 525 17.11 7.04 -18.07
C THR A 525 16.95 6.31 -16.72
N THR A 526 16.63 5.02 -16.72
CA THR A 526 16.54 4.25 -15.47
C THR A 526 17.89 4.19 -14.78
N ALA A 527 18.97 3.90 -15.52
CA ALA A 527 20.32 3.83 -14.97
C ALA A 527 20.77 5.20 -14.45
N GLU A 528 20.49 6.27 -15.20
CA GLU A 528 20.76 7.65 -14.78
C GLU A 528 20.07 7.95 -13.44
N VAL A 529 18.77 7.67 -13.31
CA VAL A 529 18.02 7.95 -12.08
C VAL A 529 18.53 7.12 -10.92
N LEU A 530 18.74 5.80 -11.08
CA LEU A 530 19.23 4.94 -10.01
C LEU A 530 20.69 5.22 -9.60
N SER A 531 21.44 5.99 -10.39
CA SER A 531 22.78 6.46 -10.03
C SER A 531 22.78 7.66 -9.07
N LEU A 532 21.62 8.31 -8.89
CA LEU A 532 21.49 9.46 -7.99
C LEU A 532 21.62 9.03 -6.53
N SER A 533 22.08 9.95 -5.67
CA SER A 533 21.81 9.84 -4.24
C SER A 533 20.33 10.13 -3.96
N GLU A 534 19.78 9.62 -2.85
CA GLU A 534 18.39 9.91 -2.48
C GLU A 534 18.11 11.42 -2.41
N ASN A 535 19.02 12.21 -1.83
CA ASN A 535 18.90 13.66 -1.77
C ASN A 535 18.88 14.31 -3.17
N ALA A 536 19.67 13.79 -4.13
CA ALA A 536 19.66 14.29 -5.50
C ALA A 536 18.37 13.91 -6.23
N TYR A 537 17.88 12.69 -6.02
CA TYR A 537 16.58 12.23 -6.53
C TYR A 537 15.43 13.09 -6.00
N LEU A 538 15.38 13.33 -4.69
CA LEU A 538 14.38 14.19 -4.06
C LEU A 538 14.39 15.60 -4.63
N ARG A 539 15.58 16.25 -4.73
CA ARG A 539 15.69 17.56 -5.39
C ARG A 539 15.20 17.55 -6.83
N ARG A 540 15.43 16.45 -7.56
CA ARG A 540 14.95 16.30 -8.93
C ARG A 540 13.43 16.23 -9.00
N LEU A 541 12.77 15.53 -8.07
CA LEU A 541 11.31 15.57 -7.92
C LEU A 541 10.81 16.99 -7.62
N GLU A 542 11.49 17.72 -6.74
CA GLU A 542 11.18 19.11 -6.35
C GLU A 542 11.43 20.14 -7.47
N SER A 543 12.14 19.76 -8.52
CA SER A 543 12.33 20.57 -9.74
C SER A 543 11.53 20.07 -10.95
N GLY A 544 10.85 18.93 -10.79
CA GLY A 544 10.23 18.18 -11.89
C GLY A 544 8.73 18.47 -12.05
N PRO A 545 8.03 17.64 -12.85
CA PRO A 545 6.60 17.80 -13.14
C PRO A 545 5.72 17.76 -11.87
N LEU A 546 6.17 17.08 -10.81
CA LEU A 546 5.48 16.99 -9.53
C LEU A 546 5.60 18.27 -8.67
N ALA A 547 6.53 19.16 -8.97
CA ALA A 547 6.74 20.40 -8.21
C ALA A 547 5.93 21.59 -8.74
N PHE A 548 5.43 21.52 -9.97
CA PHE A 548 4.66 22.60 -10.57
C PHE A 548 3.34 22.78 -9.82
N ARG A 549 3.27 23.87 -9.05
CA ARG A 549 2.02 24.35 -8.45
C ARG A 549 1.17 24.93 -9.56
N GLN A 550 0.13 24.22 -9.99
CA GLN A 550 -0.88 24.84 -10.84
C GLN A 550 -1.48 26.01 -10.07
N SER A 551 -1.36 27.21 -10.63
CA SER A 551 -2.17 28.35 -10.22
C SER A 551 -3.61 28.02 -10.59
N VAL A 552 -4.36 27.44 -9.64
CA VAL A 552 -5.78 27.12 -9.78
C VAL A 552 -6.61 28.40 -9.84
#